data_AF-A0A8J2KPN9-F1
#
_entry.id   AF-A0A8J2KPN9-F1
#
_cell.length_a   1.000
_cell.length_b   1.000
_cell.length_c   1.000
_cell.angle_alpha   90.00
_cell.angle_beta   90.00
_cell.angle_gamma   90.00
#
_symmetry.space_group_name_H-M   'P 1'
#
loop_
_entity.id
_entity.type
_entity.pdbx_description
1 polymer ?
#
loop_
_entity_poly.entity_id
_entity_poly.type
_entity_poly.pdbx_seq_one_letter_code
_entity_poly.pdbx_strand_id
1 'polypeptide(L)'
;LSEVGTHKNVAGTVAITDQNRELVFGCIIRHDNICQFFPQITGLTKEKVASGMLPLQVKTLLTKVLRGNIVVGAAVQQDMESLNYDYRGNDTSLIDIQNFFKDSKGPFKLADLAHAFFPAKQDFQCGQHSAISDARMTIHAPAGRHAKNIKRSQQLAQTGDNMISQGFVLKMKKTMQNVTCPVNFSIFCCTFQFIEVGQPF
;
A
#
# COMPACT_ATOMS: atom_id res chain seq x y z
N LEU A 1 -13.51 33.38 -20.49
CA LEU A 1 -12.88 33.11 -19.17
C LEU A 1 -12.44 31.66 -19.22
N SER A 2 -11.14 31.41 -19.36
CA SER A 2 -10.57 30.06 -19.40
C SER A 2 -10.87 29.37 -18.07
N GLU A 3 -11.48 28.19 -18.12
CA GLU A 3 -11.67 27.35 -16.93
C GLU A 3 -10.30 27.08 -16.30
N VAL A 4 -10.12 27.53 -15.06
CA VAL A 4 -8.92 27.23 -14.29
C VAL A 4 -8.99 25.74 -13.95
N GLY A 5 -8.28 24.92 -14.71
CA GLY A 5 -8.20 23.47 -14.48
C GLY A 5 -7.78 23.19 -13.03
N THR A 6 -8.46 22.25 -12.38
CA THR A 6 -8.10 21.87 -11.00
C THR A 6 -6.88 20.96 -11.02
N HIS A 7 -5.87 21.33 -10.24
CA HIS A 7 -4.70 20.48 -10.03
C HIS A 7 -5.08 19.37 -9.03
N LYS A 8 -4.79 18.12 -9.37
CA LYS A 8 -5.03 16.93 -8.54
C LYS A 8 -3.79 16.07 -8.46
N ASN A 9 -3.60 15.39 -7.34
CA ASN A 9 -2.51 14.44 -7.23
C ASN A 9 -2.87 13.11 -7.90
N VAL A 10 -1.92 12.48 -8.61
CA VAL A 10 -2.11 11.17 -9.26
C VAL A 10 -0.99 10.20 -8.89
N ALA A 11 -1.30 8.92 -8.73
CA ALA A 11 -0.29 7.91 -8.42
C ALA A 11 0.70 7.75 -9.59
N GLY A 12 2.00 7.80 -9.27
CA GLY A 12 3.10 7.68 -10.22
C GLY A 12 3.83 6.36 -10.20
N THR A 13 3.96 5.78 -9.01
CA THR A 13 4.41 4.41 -8.81
C THR A 13 3.52 3.74 -7.80
N VAL A 14 3.38 2.43 -7.92
CA VAL A 14 2.73 1.59 -6.92
C VAL A 14 3.65 0.42 -6.63
N ALA A 15 3.76 0.07 -5.36
CA ALA A 15 4.45 -1.12 -4.91
C ALA A 15 3.58 -1.85 -3.89
N ILE A 16 3.53 -3.17 -4.03
CA ILE A 16 2.86 -4.09 -3.12
C ILE A 16 3.88 -5.11 -2.66
N THR A 17 4.01 -5.26 -1.35
CA THR A 17 4.85 -6.28 -0.72
C THR A 17 4.01 -7.25 0.11
N ASP A 18 4.45 -8.50 0.21
CA ASP A 18 3.83 -9.49 1.11
C ASP A 18 4.30 -9.30 2.56
N GLN A 19 3.73 -10.07 3.48
CA GLN A 19 4.11 -10.06 4.90
C GLN A 19 5.59 -10.44 5.17
N ASN A 20 6.27 -11.06 4.20
CA ASN A 20 7.69 -11.41 4.29
C ASN A 20 8.60 -10.26 3.77
N ARG A 21 8.00 -9.19 3.24
CA ARG A 21 8.63 -8.01 2.62
C ARG A 21 9.14 -8.26 1.20
N GLU A 22 8.66 -9.33 0.58
CA GLU A 22 8.95 -9.64 -0.83
C GLU A 22 8.04 -8.81 -1.74
N LEU A 23 8.60 -8.33 -2.85
CA LEU A 23 7.84 -7.53 -3.82
C LEU A 23 6.90 -8.45 -4.61
N VAL A 24 5.60 -8.22 -4.47
CA VAL A 24 4.55 -8.98 -5.17
C VAL A 24 4.18 -8.28 -6.47
N PHE A 25 4.06 -6.96 -6.42
CA PHE A 25 3.72 -6.14 -7.56
C PHE A 25 4.42 -4.79 -7.44
N GLY A 26 4.96 -4.28 -8.55
CA GLY A 26 5.61 -2.98 -8.56
C GLY A 26 5.63 -2.43 -9.97
N CYS A 27 5.20 -1.19 -10.16
CA CYS A 27 5.25 -0.55 -11.46
C CYS A 27 5.23 0.97 -11.41
N ILE A 28 5.72 1.57 -12.50
CA ILE A 28 5.49 2.98 -12.84
C ILE A 28 4.17 3.07 -13.61
N ILE A 29 3.35 4.06 -13.28
CA ILE A 29 2.06 4.31 -13.91
C ILE A 29 2.28 5.39 -14.96
N ARG A 30 1.90 5.09 -16.21
CA ARG A 30 1.97 6.03 -17.32
C ARG A 30 0.82 7.03 -17.23
N HIS A 31 1.16 8.31 -17.42
CA HIS A 31 0.22 9.41 -17.58
C HIS A 31 0.72 10.32 -18.70
N ASP A 32 -0.20 10.78 -19.55
CA ASP A 32 0.19 11.59 -20.71
C ASP A 32 0.20 13.11 -20.41
N ASN A 33 -0.57 13.60 -19.43
CA ASN A 33 -0.74 15.04 -19.15
C ASN A 33 -0.22 15.50 -17.77
N ILE A 34 0.98 15.09 -17.35
CA ILE A 34 1.58 15.54 -16.09
C ILE A 34 2.16 16.95 -16.25
N CYS A 35 1.75 17.88 -15.36
CA CYS A 35 2.32 19.22 -15.30
C CYS A 35 3.59 19.30 -14.44
N GLN A 36 3.71 18.49 -13.38
CA GLN A 36 4.85 18.52 -12.45
C GLN A 36 5.21 17.12 -11.91
N PHE A 37 6.47 16.73 -12.08
CA PHE A 37 6.97 15.37 -11.74
C PHE A 37 7.69 15.28 -10.39
N PHE A 38 8.25 16.39 -9.89
CA PHE A 38 9.08 16.45 -8.67
C PHE A 38 10.13 15.32 -8.57
N PRO A 39 11.04 15.17 -9.56
CA PRO A 39 11.95 14.02 -9.64
C PRO A 39 12.88 13.88 -8.43
N GLN A 40 13.17 15.00 -7.74
CA GLN A 40 13.98 15.00 -6.52
C GLN A 40 13.30 14.25 -5.36
N ILE A 41 11.96 14.23 -5.37
CA ILE A 41 11.13 13.56 -4.35
C ILE A 41 10.69 12.19 -4.86
N THR A 42 10.18 12.11 -6.09
CA THR A 42 9.53 10.89 -6.60
C THR A 42 10.49 9.93 -7.30
N GLY A 43 11.68 10.40 -7.70
CA GLY A 43 12.61 9.64 -8.55
C GLY A 43 12.12 9.41 -9.98
N LEU A 44 10.99 10.03 -10.37
CA LEU A 44 10.32 9.80 -11.65
C LEU A 44 10.57 10.95 -12.62
N THR A 45 11.02 10.59 -13.81
CA THR A 45 11.20 11.52 -14.94
C THR A 45 10.12 11.29 -15.99
N LYS A 46 10.00 12.22 -16.95
CA LYS A 46 9.04 12.10 -18.06
C LYS A 46 9.24 10.80 -18.85
N GLU A 47 10.48 10.42 -19.10
CA GLU A 47 10.87 9.21 -19.84
C GLU A 47 10.46 7.95 -19.08
N LYS A 48 10.72 7.92 -17.77
CA LYS A 48 10.32 6.81 -16.90
C LYS A 48 8.80 6.64 -16.90
N VAL A 49 8.04 7.73 -16.76
CA VAL A 49 6.57 7.69 -16.77
C VAL A 49 6.03 7.24 -18.14
N ALA A 50 6.61 7.73 -19.24
CA ALA A 50 6.20 7.33 -20.59
C ALA A 50 6.37 5.83 -20.86
N SER A 51 7.35 5.19 -20.20
CA SER A 51 7.59 3.74 -20.27
C SER A 51 6.71 2.89 -19.32
N GLY A 52 5.89 3.53 -18.48
CA GLY A 52 5.06 2.86 -17.48
C GLY A 52 3.85 2.10 -18.05
N MET A 53 3.12 1.42 -17.17
CA MET A 53 1.87 0.73 -17.52
C MET A 53 0.69 1.71 -17.56
N LEU A 54 -0.28 1.44 -18.44
CA LEU A 54 -1.49 2.25 -18.51
C LEU A 54 -2.32 2.10 -17.22
N PRO A 55 -3.00 3.15 -16.74
CA PRO A 55 -3.78 3.11 -15.49
C PRO A 55 -4.80 1.96 -15.44
N LEU A 56 -5.48 1.66 -16.55
CA LEU A 56 -6.45 0.56 -16.61
C LEU A 56 -5.80 -0.82 -16.41
N GLN A 57 -4.60 -1.03 -16.94
CA GLN A 57 -3.86 -2.29 -16.76
C GLN A 57 -3.43 -2.44 -15.30
N VAL A 58 -2.94 -1.35 -14.69
CA VAL A 58 -2.58 -1.32 -13.27
C VAL A 58 -3.78 -1.67 -12.41
N LYS A 59 -4.94 -1.02 -12.60
CA LYS A 59 -6.17 -1.32 -11.84
C LYS A 59 -6.62 -2.77 -12.00
N THR A 60 -6.53 -3.32 -13.20
CA THR A 60 -6.89 -4.73 -13.47
C THR A 60 -5.99 -5.70 -12.69
N LEU A 61 -4.69 -5.43 -12.64
CA LEU A 61 -3.74 -6.23 -11.88
C LEU A 61 -3.94 -6.05 -10.38
N LEU A 62 -4.16 -4.82 -9.91
CA LEU A 62 -4.47 -4.52 -8.51
C LEU A 62 -5.71 -5.28 -8.04
N THR A 63 -6.79 -5.33 -8.81
CA THR A 63 -7.97 -6.14 -8.46
C THR A 63 -7.63 -7.62 -8.26
N LYS A 64 -6.74 -8.19 -9.08
CA LYS A 64 -6.34 -9.59 -8.90
C LYS A 64 -5.47 -9.80 -7.66
N VAL A 65 -4.59 -8.84 -7.35
CA VAL A 65 -3.66 -8.94 -6.21
C VAL A 65 -4.37 -8.66 -4.89
N LEU A 66 -5.25 -7.66 -4.84
CA LEU A 66 -5.86 -7.14 -3.62
C LEU A 66 -7.14 -7.87 -3.21
N ARG A 67 -7.82 -8.55 -4.14
CA ARG A 67 -9.11 -9.22 -3.87
C ARG A 67 -8.99 -10.23 -2.73
N GLY A 68 -9.87 -10.09 -1.74
CA GLY A 68 -9.92 -10.95 -0.55
C GLY A 68 -8.74 -10.80 0.41
N ASN A 69 -7.88 -9.79 0.21
CA ASN A 69 -6.70 -9.53 1.04
C ASN A 69 -6.86 -8.27 1.88
N ILE A 70 -6.01 -8.17 2.90
CA ILE A 70 -5.92 -7.00 3.76
C ILE A 70 -4.73 -6.17 3.30
N VAL A 71 -4.97 -4.89 3.05
CA VAL A 71 -3.95 -3.94 2.62
C VAL A 71 -3.55 -3.06 3.79
N VAL A 72 -2.28 -3.15 4.19
CA VAL A 72 -1.69 -2.41 5.31
C VAL A 72 -0.75 -1.34 4.78
N GLY A 73 -0.94 -0.08 5.12
CA GLY A 73 -0.02 0.97 4.68
C GLY A 73 -0.16 2.23 5.52
N ALA A 74 0.47 3.32 5.10
CA ALA A 74 0.33 4.64 5.72
C ALA A 74 -0.35 5.55 4.70
N ALA A 75 -1.44 6.22 5.08
CA ALA A 75 -2.26 7.02 4.15
C ALA A 75 -2.86 6.18 3.00
N VAL A 76 -3.25 4.93 3.26
CA VAL A 76 -3.70 3.98 2.22
C VAL A 76 -4.93 4.48 1.48
N GLN A 77 -5.81 5.19 2.19
CA GLN A 77 -7.01 5.75 1.57
C GLN A 77 -6.63 6.79 0.50
N GLN A 78 -5.67 7.68 0.79
CA GLN A 78 -5.15 8.63 -0.20
C GLN A 78 -4.46 7.92 -1.36
N ASP A 79 -3.74 6.82 -1.10
CA ASP A 79 -3.14 6.01 -2.16
C ASP A 79 -4.22 5.45 -3.12
N MET A 80 -5.30 4.87 -2.58
CA MET A 80 -6.42 4.35 -3.39
C MET A 80 -7.11 5.45 -4.20
N GLU A 81 -7.30 6.62 -3.61
CA GLU A 81 -7.88 7.79 -4.29
C GLU A 81 -6.97 8.29 -5.42
N SER A 82 -5.66 8.37 -5.19
CA SER A 82 -4.67 8.79 -6.20
C SER A 82 -4.54 7.78 -7.36
N LEU A 83 -4.83 6.50 -7.10
CA LEU A 83 -4.96 5.45 -8.10
C LEU A 83 -6.32 5.48 -8.82
N ASN A 84 -7.29 6.24 -8.29
CA ASN A 84 -8.70 6.17 -8.69
C ASN A 84 -9.20 4.70 -8.69
N TYR A 85 -8.90 3.98 -7.61
CA TYR A 85 -9.19 2.56 -7.44
C TYR A 85 -10.28 2.35 -6.37
N ASP A 86 -11.44 1.81 -6.77
CA ASP A 86 -12.48 1.43 -5.82
C ASP A 86 -12.23 0.01 -5.29
N TYR A 87 -11.76 -0.07 -4.05
CA TYR A 87 -11.47 -1.33 -3.36
C TYR A 87 -12.72 -1.98 -2.74
N ARG A 88 -13.82 -1.23 -2.56
CA ARG A 88 -14.99 -1.69 -1.77
C ARG A 88 -15.73 -2.85 -2.44
N GLY A 89 -15.69 -2.94 -3.77
CA GLY A 89 -16.29 -4.03 -4.54
C GLY A 89 -15.45 -5.31 -4.62
N ASN A 90 -14.25 -5.35 -4.01
CA ASN A 90 -13.28 -6.43 -4.21
C ASN A 90 -13.03 -7.28 -2.93
N ASP A 91 -13.88 -7.18 -1.91
CA ASP A 91 -13.68 -7.81 -0.60
C ASP A 91 -12.30 -7.49 0.02
N THR A 92 -11.72 -6.35 -0.36
CA THR A 92 -10.42 -5.88 0.11
C THR A 92 -10.63 -4.99 1.33
N SER A 93 -9.93 -5.30 2.43
CA SER A 93 -9.95 -4.46 3.63
C SER A 93 -8.71 -3.59 3.70
N LEU A 94 -8.84 -2.34 4.16
CA LEU A 94 -7.70 -1.44 4.35
C LEU A 94 -7.39 -1.29 5.85
N ILE A 95 -6.11 -1.32 6.19
CA ILE A 95 -5.58 -1.00 7.51
C ILE A 95 -4.55 0.12 7.32
N ASP A 96 -4.91 1.32 7.76
CA ASP A 96 -3.98 2.44 7.78
C ASP A 96 -3.26 2.51 9.12
N ILE A 97 -1.94 2.36 9.11
CA ILE A 97 -1.13 2.41 10.32
C ILE A 97 -1.19 3.79 10.99
N GLN A 98 -1.39 4.86 10.22
CA GLN A 98 -1.46 6.22 10.74
C GLN A 98 -2.70 6.47 11.61
N ASN A 99 -3.74 5.63 11.47
CA ASN A 99 -4.89 5.68 12.36
C ASN A 99 -4.55 5.25 13.80
N PHE A 100 -3.51 4.43 13.98
CA PHE A 100 -3.01 3.98 15.28
C PHE A 100 -1.91 4.88 15.83
N PHE A 101 -1.24 5.66 14.98
CA PHE A 101 -0.15 6.55 15.34
C PHE A 101 -0.50 8.00 14.99
N LYS A 102 -1.30 8.62 15.87
CA LYS A 102 -1.71 10.01 15.74
C LYS A 102 -1.82 10.68 17.11
N ASP A 103 -1.63 11.99 17.14
CA ASP A 103 -1.85 12.85 18.30
C ASP A 103 -2.98 13.85 18.04
N SER A 104 -3.11 14.88 18.90
CA SER A 104 -4.11 15.94 18.73
C SER A 104 -3.88 16.84 17.51
N LYS A 105 -2.69 16.80 16.91
CA LYS A 105 -2.33 17.55 15.70
C LYS A 105 -2.50 16.73 14.43
N GLY A 106 -2.57 15.40 14.54
CA GLY A 106 -2.89 14.50 13.44
C GLY A 106 -2.01 13.27 13.39
N PRO A 107 -2.02 12.54 12.25
CA PRO A 107 -1.18 11.36 12.07
C PRO A 107 0.31 11.71 12.02
N PHE A 108 1.14 10.87 12.64
CA PHE A 108 2.59 10.95 12.48
C PHE A 108 3.00 10.55 11.07
N LYS A 109 4.05 11.19 10.53
CA LYS A 109 4.58 10.85 9.20
C LYS A 109 5.26 9.49 9.24
N LEU A 110 5.26 8.78 8.12
CA LEU A 110 5.92 7.47 8.02
C LEU A 110 7.42 7.56 8.35
N ALA A 111 8.10 8.64 7.95
CA ALA A 111 9.50 8.89 8.31
C ALA A 111 9.72 8.97 9.82
N ASP A 112 8.88 9.72 10.54
CA ASP A 112 8.97 9.87 11.99
C ASP A 112 8.77 8.52 12.69
N LEU A 113 7.81 7.72 12.20
CA LEU A 113 7.57 6.37 12.70
C LEU A 113 8.75 5.44 12.40
N ALA A 114 9.32 5.51 11.20
CA ALA A 114 10.47 4.70 10.83
C ALA A 114 11.68 5.02 11.72
N HIS A 115 11.95 6.30 12.00
CA HIS A 115 13.04 6.71 12.89
C HIS A 115 12.82 6.26 14.33
N ALA A 116 11.59 6.34 14.83
CA ALA A 116 11.26 5.93 16.19
C ALA A 116 11.40 4.41 16.40
N PHE A 117 10.95 3.60 15.44
CA PHE A 117 10.95 2.13 15.56
C PHE A 117 12.19 1.44 14.99
N PHE A 118 12.92 2.09 14.08
CA PHE A 118 14.10 1.53 13.41
C PHE A 118 15.27 2.52 13.45
N PRO A 119 15.99 2.61 14.59
CA PRO A 119 17.12 3.55 14.74
C PRO A 119 18.24 3.35 13.72
N ALA A 120 18.34 2.19 13.08
CA ALA A 120 19.29 1.90 11.99
C ALA A 120 18.84 2.46 10.62
N LYS A 121 17.70 3.16 10.54
CA LYS A 121 17.11 3.70 9.31
C LYS A 121 16.92 5.22 9.38
N GLN A 122 17.92 5.94 9.92
CA GLN A 122 17.87 7.42 10.07
C GLN A 122 17.81 8.20 8.75
N ASP A 123 18.20 7.58 7.64
CA ASP A 123 18.16 8.20 6.32
C ASP A 123 16.88 7.87 5.53
N PHE A 124 15.88 7.27 6.18
CA PHE A 124 14.65 6.86 5.52
C PHE A 124 13.83 8.10 5.10
N GLN A 125 13.52 8.19 3.80
CA GLN A 125 12.90 9.36 3.15
C GLN A 125 13.73 10.66 3.22
N CYS A 126 15.05 10.60 3.45
CA CYS A 126 15.93 11.78 3.37
C CYS A 126 16.29 12.19 1.92
N GLY A 127 15.93 11.38 0.92
CA GLY A 127 16.18 11.61 -0.49
C GLY A 127 14.98 11.24 -1.36
N GLN A 128 15.23 10.68 -2.55
CA GLN A 128 14.16 10.18 -3.41
C GLN A 128 13.36 9.07 -2.71
N HIS A 129 12.04 9.23 -2.68
CA HIS A 129 11.12 8.25 -2.12
C HIS A 129 11.07 7.01 -2.99
N SER A 130 11.03 5.85 -2.34
CA SER A 130 10.87 4.56 -3.01
C SER A 130 9.61 3.90 -2.49
N ALA A 131 8.60 3.76 -3.36
CA ALA A 131 7.35 3.09 -2.99
C ALA A 131 7.57 1.69 -2.41
N ILE A 132 8.60 0.98 -2.89
CA ILE A 132 8.98 -0.34 -2.36
C ILE A 132 9.52 -0.22 -0.92
N SER A 133 10.40 0.75 -0.67
CA SER A 133 10.95 1.00 0.67
C SER A 133 9.83 1.37 1.65
N ASP A 134 8.93 2.24 1.22
CA ASP A 134 7.83 2.75 2.03
C ASP A 134 6.82 1.63 2.35
N ALA A 135 6.45 0.81 1.37
CA ALA A 135 5.60 -0.37 1.57
C ALA A 135 6.22 -1.39 2.54
N ARG A 136 7.54 -1.56 2.54
CA ARG A 136 8.22 -2.46 3.48
C ARG A 136 8.22 -1.91 4.91
N MET A 137 8.29 -0.59 5.08
CA MET A 137 8.31 0.03 6.41
C MET A 137 6.94 -0.01 7.12
N THR A 138 5.83 -0.13 6.39
CA THR A 138 4.50 -0.18 7.00
C THR A 138 4.20 -1.53 7.68
N ILE A 139 4.73 -2.63 7.14
CA ILE A 139 4.65 -3.99 7.75
C ILE A 139 5.33 -4.05 9.13
N HIS A 140 6.32 -3.19 9.31
CA HIS A 140 7.19 -3.12 10.46
C HIS A 140 6.52 -2.44 11.67
N ALA A 141 5.49 -1.62 11.44
CA ALA A 141 4.68 -1.05 12.51
C ALA A 141 3.93 -2.18 13.25
N PRO A 142 3.75 -2.11 14.59
CA PRO A 142 3.20 -3.20 15.40
C PRO A 142 1.73 -3.58 15.13
N ALA A 143 1.15 -3.17 13.99
CA ALA A 143 -0.09 -3.71 13.43
C ALA A 143 -0.07 -5.25 13.33
N GLY A 144 1.10 -5.86 13.07
CA GLY A 144 1.27 -7.32 13.06
C GLY A 144 1.16 -8.01 14.43
N ARG A 145 1.37 -7.29 15.54
CA ARG A 145 1.13 -7.82 16.91
C ARG A 145 -0.33 -7.68 17.32
N HIS A 146 -1.01 -6.62 16.88
CA HIS A 146 -2.45 -6.47 17.09
C HIS A 146 -3.30 -7.38 16.23
N ALA A 147 -2.93 -7.66 14.97
CA ALA A 147 -3.65 -8.64 14.14
C ALA A 147 -3.58 -10.07 14.71
N LYS A 148 -2.47 -10.44 15.36
CA LYS A 148 -2.37 -11.69 16.13
C LYS A 148 -3.26 -11.67 17.38
N ASN A 149 -3.39 -10.52 18.04
CA ASN A 149 -4.29 -10.37 19.19
C ASN A 149 -5.78 -10.32 18.80
N ILE A 150 -6.16 -9.75 17.66
CA ILE A 150 -7.56 -9.78 17.19
C ILE A 150 -7.98 -11.23 16.88
N LYS A 151 -7.10 -12.02 16.25
CA LYS A 151 -7.32 -13.46 16.08
C LYS A 151 -7.31 -14.22 17.41
N ARG A 152 -6.51 -13.81 18.41
CA ARG A 152 -6.47 -14.43 19.74
C ARG A 152 -7.72 -14.11 20.58
N SER A 153 -8.27 -12.91 20.48
CA SER A 153 -9.53 -12.51 21.14
C SER A 153 -10.74 -13.20 20.51
N GLN A 154 -10.73 -13.41 19.18
CA GLN A 154 -11.79 -14.12 18.47
C GLN A 154 -11.66 -15.65 18.59
N GLN A 155 -10.43 -16.19 18.68
CA GLN A 155 -10.20 -17.60 19.01
C GLN A 155 -10.50 -17.90 20.48
N LEU A 156 -10.15 -17.06 21.45
CA LEU A 156 -10.48 -17.32 22.86
C LEU A 156 -11.99 -17.27 23.16
N ALA A 157 -12.78 -16.63 22.29
CA ALA A 157 -14.24 -16.72 22.31
C ALA A 157 -14.80 -18.01 21.65
N GLN A 158 -13.97 -18.77 20.93
CA GLN A 158 -14.33 -20.01 20.22
C GLN A 158 -13.61 -21.27 20.72
N THR A 159 -12.49 -21.13 21.44
CA THR A 159 -11.68 -22.24 21.99
C THR A 159 -11.91 -22.45 23.49
N GLY A 160 -13.13 -22.16 23.95
CA GLY A 160 -13.69 -22.79 25.16
C GLY A 160 -13.93 -24.29 24.96
N ASP A 161 -13.89 -24.78 23.72
CA ASP A 161 -13.99 -26.19 23.38
C ASP A 161 -12.75 -26.65 22.57
N ASN A 162 -12.16 -27.76 23.02
CA ASN A 162 -11.25 -28.66 22.28
C ASN A 162 -9.75 -28.31 22.20
N MET A 163 -9.09 -28.63 23.32
CA MET A 163 -7.94 -29.53 23.46
C MET A 163 -7.45 -30.35 22.22
N ILE A 164 -6.10 -30.51 22.16
CA ILE A 164 -5.28 -31.69 21.72
C ILE A 164 -4.38 -31.60 20.45
N SER A 165 -3.07 -31.86 20.71
CA SER A 165 -2.00 -32.49 19.90
C SER A 165 -1.36 -31.73 18.71
N GLN A 166 -0.02 -31.55 18.76
CA GLN A 166 1.03 -32.21 17.92
C GLN A 166 1.01 -31.76 16.45
N GLY A 167 2.09 -31.50 15.69
CA GLY A 167 3.52 -31.78 15.75
C GLY A 167 4.11 -31.36 14.38
N PHE A 168 5.41 -31.20 14.30
CA PHE A 168 6.24 -30.71 13.18
C PHE A 168 6.08 -31.43 11.80
N VAL A 169 6.47 -30.72 10.71
CA VAL A 169 7.38 -31.16 9.59
C VAL A 169 6.92 -30.84 8.12
N LEU A 170 7.77 -30.03 7.45
CA LEU A 170 8.23 -29.95 6.03
C LEU A 170 7.31 -29.70 4.79
N LYS A 171 7.89 -28.83 3.94
CA LYS A 171 8.09 -28.89 2.47
C LYS A 171 7.11 -28.20 1.50
N MET A 172 7.72 -27.31 0.71
CA MET A 172 7.18 -26.66 -0.49
C MET A 172 6.72 -27.69 -1.54
N LYS A 173 5.45 -27.63 -1.92
CA LYS A 173 4.93 -27.36 -3.29
C LYS A 173 3.47 -27.80 -3.37
N LYS A 174 2.72 -27.04 -4.17
CA LYS A 174 1.47 -27.43 -4.86
C LYS A 174 0.17 -27.25 -4.07
N THR A 175 -0.32 -26.02 -3.93
CA THR A 175 -1.77 -25.76 -3.90
C THR A 175 -2.09 -24.31 -4.27
N MET A 176 -2.29 -24.04 -5.57
CA MET A 176 -3.38 -23.14 -5.97
C MET A 176 -4.65 -23.97 -5.77
N GLN A 177 -5.29 -23.83 -4.61
CA GLN A 177 -6.70 -24.13 -4.32
C GLN A 177 -6.87 -24.08 -2.79
N ASN A 178 -7.73 -23.17 -2.35
CA ASN A 178 -8.27 -23.02 -0.99
C ASN A 178 -7.29 -22.63 0.14
N VAL A 179 -6.67 -21.45 0.01
CA VAL A 179 -6.16 -20.71 1.17
C VAL A 179 -7.12 -19.56 1.46
N THR A 180 -8.08 -19.77 2.37
CA THR A 180 -8.93 -18.72 2.94
C THR A 180 -8.29 -18.11 4.19
N CYS A 181 -6.98 -17.84 4.12
CA CYS A 181 -6.30 -17.00 5.09
C CYS A 181 -6.06 -15.64 4.43
N PRO A 182 -6.58 -14.52 4.98
CA PRO A 182 -6.27 -13.22 4.42
C PRO A 182 -4.75 -13.02 4.46
N VAL A 183 -4.16 -12.84 3.30
CA VAL A 183 -2.75 -12.44 3.18
C VAL A 183 -2.72 -10.93 3.42
N ASN A 184 -1.82 -10.50 4.30
CA ASN A 184 -1.62 -9.08 4.54
C ASN A 184 -0.60 -8.59 3.52
N PHE A 185 -1.04 -7.69 2.64
CA PHE A 185 -0.17 -6.99 1.71
C PHE A 185 0.06 -5.57 2.20
N SER A 186 1.23 -4.99 1.89
CA SER A 186 1.46 -3.57 2.08
C SER A 186 1.58 -2.84 0.78
N ILE A 187 0.80 -1.77 0.62
CA ILE A 187 0.80 -0.90 -0.55
C ILE A 187 1.38 0.46 -0.19
N PHE A 188 2.06 1.07 -1.16
CA PHE A 188 2.39 2.48 -1.13
C PHE A 188 2.35 3.06 -2.53
N CYS A 189 1.87 4.30 -2.66
CA CYS A 189 1.90 5.05 -3.90
C CYS A 189 2.73 6.33 -3.76
N CYS A 190 3.72 6.53 -4.64
CA CYS A 190 4.29 7.88 -4.80
C CYS A 190 3.34 8.68 -5.68
N THR A 191 2.88 9.84 -5.22
CA THR A 191 1.95 10.69 -5.97
C THR A 191 2.68 11.84 -6.71
N PHE A 192 2.13 12.26 -7.84
CA PHE A 192 2.48 13.45 -8.63
C PHE A 192 1.38 14.50 -8.53
N GLN A 193 1.61 15.70 -9.08
CA GLN A 193 0.56 16.67 -9.41
C GLN A 193 0.24 16.66 -10.91
N PHE A 194 -1.05 16.61 -11.23
CA PHE A 194 -1.65 16.58 -12.57
C PHE A 194 -2.70 17.69 -12.69
N ILE A 195 -2.98 18.19 -13.90
CA ILE A 195 -4.09 19.13 -14.14
C ILE A 195 -5.22 18.35 -14.79
N GLU A 196 -6.37 18.28 -14.12
CA GLU A 196 -7.60 17.81 -14.78
C GLU A 196 -8.11 18.95 -15.66
N VAL A 197 -7.83 18.86 -16.95
CA VAL A 197 -8.45 19.73 -17.96
C VAL A 197 -9.85 19.16 -18.18
N GLY A 198 -10.88 19.92 -17.79
CA GLY A 198 -12.27 19.56 -18.06
C GLY A 198 -12.42 19.20 -19.54
N GLN A 199 -12.94 18.01 -19.81
CA GLN A 199 -13.29 17.64 -21.19
C GLN A 199 -14.31 18.67 -21.69
N PRO A 200 -14.08 19.35 -22.83
CA PRO A 200 -15.17 20.06 -23.48
C PRO A 200 -16.18 19.00 -23.94
N PHE A 201 -17.42 19.14 -23.48
CA PHE A 201 -18.57 18.34 -23.91
C PHE A 201 -18.79 18.41 -25.42
#